data_AF-A0A920RSN4-F1
#
_entry.id   AF-A0A920RSN4-F1
#
_cell.length_a   1.000
_cell.length_b   1.000
_cell.length_c   1.000
_cell.angle_alpha   90.00
_cell.angle_beta   90.00
_cell.angle_gamma   90.00
#
_symmetry.space_group_name_H-M   'P 1'
#
loop_
_entity.id
_entity.type
_entity.pdbx_description
1 polymer ?
#
loop_
_entity_poly.entity_id
_entity_poly.type
_entity_poly.pdbx_seq_one_letter_code
_entity_poly.pdbx_strand_id
1 'polypeptide(L)' 'MAGILKPYDAFELVTALKDKLSIPIHMQCHATTGMSTASNLKAIEAGIDNIDTSISSMSMTYGHSATKLWLVCFRSRS' A
#
# COMPACT_ATOMS: atom_id res chain seq x y z
N MET A 1 8.26 -6.19 -4.33
CA MET A 1 8.78 -7.57 -4.50
C MET A 1 9.10 -8.30 -3.20
N ALA A 2 9.97 -7.83 -2.30
CA ALA A 2 10.30 -8.58 -1.07
C ALA A 2 9.52 -8.19 0.20
N GLY A 3 8.65 -7.17 0.13
CA GLY A 3 7.93 -6.67 1.32
C GLY A 3 8.84 -5.99 2.36
N ILE A 4 9.99 -5.47 1.94
CA ILE A 4 11.00 -4.88 2.83
C ILE A 4 10.80 -3.37 3.08
N LEU A 5 9.87 -2.75 2.36
CA LEU A 5 9.59 -1.33 2.51
C LEU A 5 9.02 -1.08 3.91
N LYS A 6 9.64 -0.17 4.67
CA LYS A 6 9.14 0.20 5.99
C LYS A 6 8.01 1.22 5.84
N PRO A 7 7.03 1.26 6.76
CA PRO A 7 5.89 2.15 6.63
C PRO A 7 6.24 3.64 6.58
N TYR A 8 7.18 4.10 7.42
CA TYR A 8 7.58 5.51 7.44
C TYR A 8 8.35 5.89 6.17
N ASP A 9 9.28 5.05 5.75
CA ASP A 9 10.01 5.22 4.49
C ASP A 9 9.05 5.27 3.28
N ALA A 10 7.94 4.51 3.32
CA ALA A 10 6.92 4.52 2.28
C ALA A 10 6.22 5.89 2.17
N PHE A 11 5.91 6.52 3.31
CA PHE A 11 5.28 7.84 3.34
C PHE A 11 6.20 8.91 2.71
N GLU A 12 7.46 8.95 3.14
CA GLU A 12 8.45 9.90 2.65
C GLU A 12 8.70 9.70 1.15
N LEU A 13 8.86 8.45 0.72
CA LEU A 13 9.09 8.11 -0.68
C LEU A 13 7.93 8.53 -1.57
N VAL A 14 6.68 8.20 -1.19
CA VAL A 14 5.51 8.54 -2.00
C VAL A 14 5.32 10.06 -2.09
N THR A 15 5.48 10.77 -0.96
CA THR A 15 5.40 12.24 -0.94
C THR A 15 6.44 12.86 -1.89
N ALA A 16 7.70 12.44 -1.76
CA ALA A 16 8.79 12.96 -2.59
C ALA A 16 8.61 12.62 -4.09
N LEU A 17 7.99 11.48 -4.41
CA LEU A 17 7.67 11.13 -5.79
C LEU A 17 6.51 11.95 -6.34
N LYS A 18 5.44 12.18 -5.57
CA LYS A 18 4.30 13.03 -5.98
C LYS A 18 4.72 14.50 -6.19
N ASP A 19 5.67 15.00 -5.40
CA ASP A 19 6.20 16.35 -5.56
C ASP A 19 7.03 16.52 -6.85
N LYS A 20 7.74 15.47 -7.28
CA LYS A 20 8.64 15.53 -8.45
C LYS A 20 8.00 15.08 -9.75
N LEU A 21 6.95 14.26 -9.68
CA LEU A 21 6.35 13.60 -10.83
C LEU A 21 4.86 13.90 -10.91
N SER A 22 4.39 14.29 -12.09
CA SER A 22 2.97 14.53 -12.38
C SER A 22 2.22 13.28 -12.87
N ILE A 23 2.88 12.12 -12.90
CA ILE A 23 2.28 10.85 -13.33
C ILE A 23 1.63 10.11 -12.15
N PRO A 24 0.59 9.30 -12.39
CA PRO A 24 -0.02 8.49 -11.34
C PRO A 24 0.96 7.46 -10.80
N ILE A 25 1.01 7.33 -9.49
CA ILE A 25 1.90 6.41 -8.78
C ILE A 25 1.12 5.19 -8.29
N HIS A 26 1.63 4.00 -8.59
CA HIS A 26 1.04 2.73 -8.19
C HIS A 26 1.96 2.01 -7.20
N MET A 27 1.45 1.63 -6.03
CA MET A 27 2.23 0.88 -5.04
C MET A 27 1.96 -0.63 -5.10
N GLN A 28 3.06 -1.36 -5.25
CA GLN A 28 3.09 -2.82 -5.28
C GLN A 28 3.96 -3.37 -4.15
N CYS A 29 3.33 -4.05 -3.19
CA CYS A 29 4.01 -4.55 -1.98
C CYS A 29 3.53 -5.95 -1.57
N HIS A 30 4.49 -6.83 -1.30
CA HIS A 30 4.21 -8.20 -0.84
C HIS A 30 4.11 -8.25 0.69
N ALA A 31 3.22 -9.09 1.20
CA ALA A 31 2.94 -9.27 2.61
C ALA A 31 3.92 -10.20 3.34
N THR A 32 5.10 -10.46 2.76
CA THR A 32 6.04 -11.51 3.23
C THR A 32 6.52 -11.27 4.65
N THR A 33 6.74 -10.00 5.00
CA THR A 33 7.15 -9.55 6.34
C THR A 33 5.97 -9.14 7.22
N GLY A 34 4.73 -9.22 6.71
CA GLY A 34 3.54 -8.66 7.33
C GLY A 34 3.42 -7.13 7.24
N MET A 35 4.44 -6.41 6.75
CA MET A 35 4.45 -4.94 6.73
C MET A 35 3.71 -4.30 5.56
N SER A 36 3.21 -5.09 4.60
CA SER A 36 2.52 -4.55 3.41
C SER A 36 1.29 -3.72 3.76
N THR A 37 0.52 -4.10 4.77
CA THR A 37 -0.67 -3.37 5.22
C THR A 37 -0.29 -2.01 5.79
N ALA A 38 0.68 -1.96 6.71
CA ALA A 38 1.14 -0.70 7.29
C ALA A 38 1.78 0.22 6.24
N SER A 39 2.54 -0.33 5.30
CA SER A 39 3.21 0.44 4.24
C SER A 39 2.22 1.02 3.24
N ASN A 40 1.24 0.23 2.82
CA ASN A 40 0.19 0.71 1.94
C ASN A 40 -0.67 1.78 2.63
N LEU A 41 -0.96 1.65 3.93
CA LEU A 41 -1.72 2.66 4.68
C LEU A 41 -0.98 3.99 4.67
N LYS A 42 0.33 3.95 4.92
CA LYS A 42 1.20 5.14 4.87
C LYS A 42 1.34 5.72 3.47
N ALA A 43 1.43 4.90 2.44
CA ALA A 43 1.40 5.37 1.06
C ALA A 43 0.07 6.07 0.70
N ILE A 44 -1.06 5.57 1.21
CA ILE A 44 -2.38 6.20 1.02
C ILE A 44 -2.46 7.54 1.75
N GLU A 45 -1.94 7.62 2.98
CA GLU A 45 -1.84 8.90 3.70
C GLU A 45 -0.96 9.92 2.95
N ALA A 46 0.05 9.46 2.22
CA ALA A 46 0.90 10.29 1.36
C ALA A 46 0.26 10.65 0.00
N GLY A 47 -0.95 10.19 -0.28
CA GLY A 47 -1.69 10.54 -1.51
C GLY A 47 -1.34 9.70 -2.74
N ILE A 48 -1.02 8.41 -2.56
CA ILE A 48 -0.83 7.48 -3.68
C ILE A 48 -2.12 7.27 -4.48
N ASP A 49 -1.98 7.08 -5.79
CA ASP A 49 -3.13 7.01 -6.69
C ASP A 49 -3.73 5.59 -6.76
N ASN A 50 -2.91 4.55 -6.70
CA ASN A 50 -3.34 3.15 -6.72
C ASN A 50 -2.53 2.27 -5.77
N ILE A 51 -3.11 1.14 -5.36
CA ILE A 51 -2.45 0.09 -4.58
C ILE A 51 -2.79 -1.30 -5.13
N ASP A 52 -1.81 -2.19 -5.13
CA ASP A 52 -2.01 -3.60 -5.45
C ASP A 52 -2.53 -4.37 -4.24
N THR A 53 -3.55 -5.19 -4.48
CA THR A 53 -4.20 -6.01 -3.46
C THR A 53 -4.54 -7.39 -4.04
N SER A 54 -4.79 -8.36 -3.15
CA SER A 54 -5.23 -9.70 -3.54
C SER A 54 -6.58 -10.03 -2.94
N ILE A 55 -7.37 -10.86 -3.63
CA ILE A 55 -8.61 -11.42 -3.08
C ILE A 55 -8.31 -12.14 -1.76
N SER A 56 -9.18 -12.01 -0.75
CA SER A 56 -8.88 -12.43 0.63
C SER A 56 -8.37 -13.88 0.74
N SER A 57 -8.94 -14.81 -0.02
CA SER A 57 -8.55 -16.22 -0.02
C SER A 57 -7.15 -16.49 -0.60
N MET A 58 -6.58 -15.53 -1.33
CA MET A 58 -5.23 -15.59 -1.94
C MET A 58 -4.32 -14.47 -1.44
N SER A 59 -4.67 -13.84 -0.31
CA SER A 59 -3.91 -12.71 0.26
C SER A 59 -2.92 -13.17 1.32
N MET A 60 -2.05 -12.25 1.75
CA MET A 60 -1.02 -12.47 2.78
C MET A 60 0.12 -13.40 2.33
N THR A 61 1.04 -13.71 3.25
CA THR A 61 2.25 -14.50 2.99
C THR A 61 3.08 -13.89 1.87
N TYR A 62 3.29 -14.60 0.76
CA TYR A 62 4.02 -14.09 -0.40
C TYR A 62 3.17 -13.23 -1.35
N GLY A 63 1.84 -13.18 -1.16
CA GLY A 63 0.91 -12.36 -1.94
C GLY A 63 0.80 -10.91 -1.45
N HIS A 64 -0.27 -10.22 -1.83
CA HIS A 64 -0.53 -8.84 -1.39
C HIS A 64 -1.49 -8.78 -0.21
N SER A 65 -1.64 -7.56 0.31
CA SER A 65 -2.68 -7.25 1.30
C SER A 65 -4.07 -7.55 0.75
N ALA A 66 -4.96 -8.02 1.63
CA ALA A 66 -6.33 -8.36 1.25
C ALA A 66 -7.13 -7.13 0.78
N THR A 67 -7.78 -7.19 -0.38
CA THR A 67 -8.62 -6.09 -0.89
C THR A 67 -9.74 -5.71 0.09
N LYS A 68 -10.34 -6.71 0.73
CA LYS A 68 -11.44 -6.54 1.69
C LYS A 68 -11.04 -5.71 2.92
N LEU A 69 -9.76 -5.77 3.33
CA LEU A 69 -9.23 -4.98 4.44
C LEU A 69 -9.34 -3.49 4.15
N TRP A 70 -8.90 -3.07 2.96
CA TRP A 70 -8.97 -1.67 2.52
C TRP A 70 -10.40 -1.19 2.35
N LEU A 71 -11.25 -2.05 1.77
CA LEU A 71 -12.68 -1.77 1.64
C LEU A 71 -13.31 -1.48 3.00
N VAL A 72 -13.02 -2.26 4.03
CA VAL A 72 -13.52 -2.01 5.40
C VAL A 72 -12.88 -0.75 6.01
N CYS A 73 -11.58 -0.57 5.85
CA CYS A 73 -10.83 0.55 6.44
C CYS A 73 -11.28 1.91 5.90
N PHE A 74 -11.64 2.00 4.62
CA PHE A 74 -12.07 3.25 3.99
C PHE A 74 -13.58 3.44 3.95
N ARG A 75 -14.39 2.41 4.17
CA ARG A 75 -15.86 2.54 4.16
C ARG A 75 -16.41 3.37 5.32
N SER A 76 -15.64 3.62 6.38
CA SER A 76 -16.00 4.54 7.46
C SER A 76 -15.54 5.99 7.23
N ARG A 77 -14.91 6.30 6.10
CA ARG A 77 -14.41 7.64 5.76
C ARG A 77 -15.31 8.39 4.76
N SER A 78 -16.56 7.95 4.57
CA SER A 78 -17.53 8.56 3.67
C SER A 78 -18.69 9.22 4.40
#